data_AF-A0A2M7N682-F1
#
_entry.id   AF-A0A2M7N682-F1
#
_cell.length_a   1.000
_cell.length_b   1.000
_cell.length_c   1.000
_cell.angle_alpha   90.00
_cell.angle_beta   90.00
_cell.angle_gamma   90.00
#
_symmetry.space_group_name_H-M   'P 1'
#
loop_
_entity.id
_entity.type
_entity.pdbx_description
1 polymer ?
#
loop_
_entity_poly.entity_id
_entity_poly.type
_entity_poly.pdbx_seq_one_letter_code
_entity_poly.pdbx_strand_id
1 'polypeptide(L)'
;ELYAHIATIEQGGKAADKARVIIRDNLTQLAQILTKQKFLLGEEFSMLDVAIAPLLWRLDHFGINMPKEAAPLMKYAERIFSRQGFIDALTPSERAMRK
;
A
#
# COMPACT_ATOMS: atom_id res chain seq x y z
N GLU A 1 11.66 -1.80 6.58
CA GLU A 1 12.34 -0.70 5.86
C GLU A 1 11.44 0.11 4.92
N LEU A 2 10.32 -0.42 4.39
CA LEU A 2 9.36 0.34 3.56
C LEU A 2 8.89 1.68 4.18
N TYR A 3 8.64 1.69 5.49
CA TYR A 3 8.25 2.90 6.23
C TYR A 3 9.35 3.97 6.32
N ALA A 4 10.63 3.59 6.25
CA ALA A 4 11.72 4.57 6.25
C ALA A 4 11.77 5.37 4.95
N HIS A 5 11.39 4.73 3.83
CA HIS A 5 11.28 5.39 2.53
C HIS A 5 10.12 6.39 2.48
N ILE A 6 9.06 6.21 3.27
CA ILE A 6 7.95 7.17 3.39
C ILE A 6 8.46 8.50 3.95
N ALA A 7 9.23 8.45 5.04
CA ALA A 7 9.81 9.65 5.64
C ALA A 7 10.74 10.38 4.66
N THR A 8 11.45 9.64 3.80
CA THR A 8 12.29 10.22 2.72
C THR A 8 11.44 10.87 1.62
N ILE A 9 10.25 10.34 1.33
CA ILE A 9 9.32 10.95 0.36
C ILE A 9 8.73 12.25 0.93
N GLU A 10 8.36 12.26 2.20
CA GLU A 10 7.83 13.45 2.90
C GLU A 10 8.89 14.56 3.07
N GLN A 11 10.16 14.21 3.27
CA GLN A 11 11.26 15.18 3.33
C GLN A 11 11.57 15.84 1.97
N GLY A 12 11.14 15.23 0.86
CA GLY A 12 11.36 15.77 -0.49
C GLY A 12 12.82 15.72 -0.97
N GLY A 13 13.03 16.07 -2.24
CA GLY A 13 14.35 16.08 -2.89
C GLY A 13 14.62 14.86 -3.80
N LYS A 14 15.86 14.76 -4.32
CA LYS A 14 16.25 13.70 -5.28
C LYS A 14 16.16 12.28 -4.71
N ALA A 15 16.18 12.12 -3.38
CA ALA A 15 16.03 10.83 -2.72
C ALA A 15 14.59 10.33 -2.71
N ALA A 16 13.60 11.23 -2.76
CA ALA A 16 12.18 10.87 -2.80
C ALA A 16 11.83 10.08 -4.07
N ASP A 17 12.39 10.46 -5.22
CA ASP A 17 12.16 9.76 -6.49
C ASP A 17 12.69 8.32 -6.45
N LYS A 18 13.92 8.14 -5.94
CA LYS A 18 14.49 6.79 -5.70
C LYS A 18 13.64 5.98 -4.72
N ALA A 19 13.19 6.60 -3.63
CA ALA A 19 12.33 5.95 -2.64
C ALA A 19 11.00 5.48 -3.26
N ARG A 20 10.36 6.30 -4.11
CA ARG A 20 9.14 5.91 -4.85
C ARG A 20 9.38 4.69 -5.74
N VAL A 21 10.51 4.66 -6.45
CA VAL A 21 10.88 3.52 -7.32
C VAL A 21 11.09 2.24 -6.49
N ILE A 22 11.77 2.34 -5.34
CA ILE A 22 12.01 1.20 -4.44
C ILE A 22 10.69 0.67 -3.86
N ILE A 23 9.78 1.56 -3.43
CA ILE A 23 8.46 1.16 -2.92
C ILE A 23 7.67 0.49 -4.04
N ARG A 24 7.63 1.08 -5.24
CA ARG A 24 6.95 0.50 -6.40
C ARG A 24 7.48 -0.89 -6.74
N ASP A 25 8.80 -1.09 -6.76
CA ASP A 25 9.41 -2.39 -7.06
C ASP A 25 9.02 -3.44 -6.02
N ASN A 26 9.17 -3.11 -4.72
CA ASN A 26 8.76 -3.99 -3.63
C ASN A 26 7.27 -4.34 -3.70
N LEU A 27 6.40 -3.36 -3.93
CA LEU A 27 4.97 -3.58 -4.07
C LEU A 27 4.63 -4.44 -5.30
N THR A 28 5.40 -4.32 -6.37
CA THR A 28 5.24 -5.18 -7.57
C THR A 28 5.64 -6.62 -7.27
N GLN A 29 6.71 -6.83 -6.51
CA GLN A 29 7.09 -8.17 -6.03
C GLN A 29 6.01 -8.76 -5.10
N LEU A 30 5.45 -7.95 -4.20
CA LEU A 30 4.34 -8.35 -3.34
C LEU A 30 3.08 -8.68 -4.16
N ALA A 31 2.82 -7.96 -5.25
CA ALA A 31 1.69 -8.25 -6.14
C ALA A 31 1.79 -9.64 -6.79
N GLN A 32 3.00 -10.06 -7.16
CA GLN A 32 3.25 -11.41 -7.68
C GLN A 32 2.97 -12.49 -6.62
N ILE A 33 3.34 -12.23 -5.36
CA ILE A 33 3.05 -13.14 -4.24
C ILE A 33 1.53 -13.22 -4.03
N LEU A 34 0.83 -12.09 -4.01
CA LEU A 34 -0.64 -12.01 -3.87
C LEU A 34 -1.41 -12.64 -5.06
N THR A 35 -0.72 -13.03 -6.13
CA THR A 35 -1.32 -13.81 -7.22
C THR A 35 -1.45 -15.29 -6.83
N LYS A 36 -0.57 -15.79 -5.96
CA LYS A 36 -0.58 -17.18 -5.46
C LYS A 36 -1.37 -17.33 -4.15
N GLN A 37 -1.49 -16.27 -3.37
CA GLN A 37 -2.13 -16.29 -2.04
C GLN A 37 -3.05 -15.08 -1.83
N LYS A 38 -4.10 -15.27 -1.02
CA LYS A 38 -5.16 -14.28 -0.81
C LYS A 38 -4.75 -13.09 0.06
N PHE A 39 -3.81 -13.32 0.97
CA PHE A 39 -3.27 -12.38 1.96
C PHE A 39 -1.76 -12.55 2.07
N LEU A 40 -1.06 -11.67 2.79
CA LEU A 40 0.40 -11.75 2.91
C LEU A 40 0.91 -13.00 3.62
N LEU A 41 0.08 -13.61 4.47
CA LEU A 41 0.40 -14.85 5.20
C LEU A 41 -0.37 -16.07 4.67
N GLY A 42 -0.72 -16.09 3.39
CA GLY A 42 -1.46 -17.19 2.76
C GLY A 42 -2.95 -16.87 2.58
N GLU A 43 -3.82 -17.66 3.22
CA GLU A 43 -5.28 -17.48 3.12
C GLU A 43 -5.90 -16.79 4.34
N GLU A 44 -5.12 -16.57 5.39
CA GLU A 44 -5.58 -15.90 6.60
C GLU A 44 -5.20 -14.42 6.62
N PHE A 45 -6.14 -13.62 7.12
CA PHE A 45 -5.91 -12.20 7.36
C PHE A 45 -5.11 -12.04 8.65
N SER A 46 -4.02 -11.28 8.59
CA SER A 46 -3.06 -11.13 9.67
C SER A 46 -2.73 -9.66 9.94
N MET A 47 -1.93 -9.40 10.97
CA MET A 47 -1.41 -8.06 11.26
C MET A 47 -0.57 -7.47 10.12
N LEU A 48 0.06 -8.30 9.27
CA LEU A 48 0.79 -7.82 8.09
C LEU A 48 -0.14 -7.09 7.12
N ASP A 49 -1.35 -7.61 6.93
CA ASP A 49 -2.35 -7.04 6.04
C ASP A 49 -2.85 -5.69 6.60
N VAL A 50 -3.01 -5.59 7.91
CA VAL A 50 -3.34 -4.32 8.60
C VAL A 50 -2.20 -3.31 8.47
N ALA A 51 -0.95 -3.77 8.62
CA ALA A 51 0.23 -2.91 8.57
C ALA A 51 0.51 -2.36 7.16
N ILE A 52 0.14 -3.06 6.09
CA ILE A 52 0.35 -2.58 4.72
C ILE A 52 -0.81 -1.72 4.21
N ALA A 53 -2.02 -1.88 4.76
CA ALA A 53 -3.21 -1.18 4.31
C ALA A 53 -3.09 0.36 4.29
N PRO A 54 -2.61 1.06 5.34
CA PRO A 54 -2.47 2.53 5.29
C PRO A 54 -1.40 2.99 4.30
N LEU A 55 -0.36 2.18 4.05
CA LEU A 55 0.61 2.45 2.99
C LEU A 55 -0.07 2.40 1.61
N LEU A 56 -0.87 1.36 1.36
CA LEU A 56 -1.61 1.20 0.10
C LEU A 56 -2.64 2.32 -0.10
N TRP A 57 -3.26 2.79 0.99
CA TRP A 57 -4.22 3.91 0.95
C TRP A 57 -3.56 5.22 0.54
N ARG A 58 -2.30 5.45 0.94
CA ARG A 58 -1.56 6.69 0.69
C ARG A 58 -0.67 6.64 -0.55
N LEU A 59 -0.73 5.59 -1.38
CA LEU A 59 0.11 5.50 -2.59
C LEU A 59 -0.07 6.70 -3.52
N ASP A 60 -1.32 7.12 -3.70
CA ASP A 60 -1.67 8.28 -4.54
C ASP A 60 -1.09 9.57 -3.94
N HIS A 61 -1.20 9.73 -2.61
CA HIS A 61 -0.62 10.85 -1.88
C HIS A 61 0.91 10.92 -2.00
N PHE A 62 1.60 9.77 -2.07
CA PHE A 62 3.05 9.71 -2.29
C PHE A 62 3.45 9.89 -3.76
N GLY A 63 2.51 9.96 -4.69
CA GLY A 63 2.76 10.00 -6.15
C GLY A 63 3.35 8.70 -6.69
N ILE A 64 3.04 7.56 -6.06
CA ILE A 64 3.53 6.25 -6.46
C ILE A 64 2.51 5.62 -7.41
N ASN A 65 2.79 5.72 -8.71
CA ASN A 65 1.94 5.11 -9.73
C ASN A 65 2.30 3.63 -9.91
N MET A 66 1.36 2.75 -9.57
CA MET A 66 1.56 1.30 -9.68
C MET A 66 1.34 0.82 -11.13
N PRO A 67 2.22 -0.05 -11.66
CA PRO A 67 2.05 -0.61 -13.01
C PRO A 67 0.87 -1.60 -13.05
N LYS A 68 0.41 -1.94 -14.26
CA LYS A 68 -0.69 -2.91 -14.47
C LYS A 68 -0.41 -4.29 -13.85
N GLU A 69 0.86 -4.66 -13.74
CA GLU A 69 1.32 -5.90 -13.07
C GLU A 69 0.97 -5.94 -11.57
N ALA A 70 0.70 -4.79 -10.96
CA ALA A 70 0.25 -4.68 -9.58
C ALA A 70 -1.28 -4.72 -9.41
N ALA A 71 -2.04 -5.03 -10.47
CA ALA A 71 -3.48 -5.27 -10.38
C ALA A 71 -3.91 -6.23 -9.24
N PRO A 72 -3.24 -7.37 -8.96
CA PRO A 72 -3.62 -8.24 -7.84
C PRO A 72 -3.45 -7.56 -6.48
N LEU A 73 -2.40 -6.74 -6.31
CA LEU A 73 -2.20 -5.94 -5.09
C LEU A 73 -3.33 -4.90 -4.92
N MET A 74 -3.75 -4.24 -6.00
CA MET A 74 -4.85 -3.27 -5.95
C MET A 74 -6.18 -3.93 -5.57
N LYS A 75 -6.49 -5.12 -6.11
CA LYS A 75 -7.66 -5.90 -5.71
C LYS A 75 -7.61 -6.32 -4.24
N TYR A 76 -6.43 -6.70 -3.77
CA TYR A 76 -6.19 -7.02 -2.37
C TYR A 76 -6.40 -5.80 -1.46
N ALA A 77 -5.89 -4.62 -1.86
CA ALA A 77 -6.07 -3.37 -1.14
C ALA A 77 -7.55 -3.02 -0.99
N GLU A 78 -8.30 -3.02 -2.10
CA GLU A 78 -9.75 -2.78 -2.13
C GLU A 78 -10.51 -3.71 -1.16
N ARG A 79 -10.10 -4.98 -1.07
CA ARG A 79 -10.71 -5.97 -0.19
C ARG A 79 -10.45 -5.67 1.28
N ILE A 80 -9.30 -5.12 1.63
CA ILE A 80 -9.01 -4.65 2.99
C ILE A 80 -9.78 -3.37 3.28
N PHE A 81 -9.82 -2.43 2.33
CA PHE A 81 -10.52 -1.17 2.47
C PHE A 81 -12.03 -1.34 2.64
N SER A 82 -12.60 -2.40 2.07
CA SER A 82 -14.01 -2.75 2.22
C SER A 82 -14.36 -3.33 3.60
N ARG A 83 -13.38 -3.64 4.46
CA ARG A 83 -13.64 -4.18 5.79
C ARG A 83 -14.06 -3.07 6.75
N GLN A 84 -15.16 -3.29 7.48
CA GLN A 84 -15.64 -2.38 8.53
C GLN A 84 -14.53 -1.97 9.51
N GLY A 85 -13.70 -2.91 9.97
CA GLY A 85 -12.60 -2.59 10.89
C GLY A 85 -11.55 -1.63 10.30
N PHE A 86 -11.34 -1.63 8.98
CA PHE A 86 -10.47 -0.64 8.34
C PHE A 86 -11.19 0.69 8.20
N ILE A 87 -12.46 0.67 7.77
CA ILE A 87 -13.28 1.88 7.60
C ILE A 87 -13.39 2.64 8.92
N ASP A 88 -13.68 1.96 10.03
CA ASP A 88 -13.76 2.55 11.38
C ASP A 88 -12.42 3.10 11.86
N ALA A 89 -11.31 2.47 11.50
CA ALA A 89 -9.97 2.93 11.87
C ALA A 89 -9.51 4.15 11.07
N LEU A 90 -10.11 4.42 9.90
CA LEU A 90 -9.74 5.58 9.08
C LEU A 90 -10.23 6.88 9.71
N THR A 91 -9.30 7.82 9.89
CA THR A 91 -9.65 9.17 10.30
C THR A 91 -10.42 9.91 9.19
N PRO A 92 -11.22 10.94 9.53
CA PRO A 92 -11.94 11.74 8.53
C PRO A 92 -11.03 12.33 7.45
N SER A 93 -9.81 12.73 7.84
CA SER A 93 -8.78 13.26 6.94
C SER A 93 -8.29 12.21 5.94
N GLU A 94 -8.11 10.96 6.38
CA GLU A 94 -7.69 9.87 5.50
C GLU A 94 -8.81 9.42 4.56
N ARG A 95 -10.07 9.39 5.03
CA ARG A 95 -11.23 9.11 4.17
C ARG A 95 -11.35 10.12 3.02
N ALA A 96 -10.98 11.38 3.26
CA ALA A 96 -11.01 12.43 2.26
C ALA A 96 -9.90 12.32 1.19
N MET A 97 -8.85 11.52 1.41
CA MET A 97 -7.74 11.36 0.45
C MET A 97 -8.14 10.58 -0.81
N ARG A 98 -9.29 9.89 -0.82
CA ARG A 98 -9.71 8.98 -1.91
C ARG A 98 -11.04 9.39 -2.54
N LYS A 99 -11.40 10.68 -2.50
CA LYS A 99 -12.66 11.22 -3.01
C LYS A 99 -12.55 11.72 -4.44
#